data_AF-A0A221R6U1-F1
#
_entry.id   AF-A0A221R6U1-F1
#
_cell.length_a   1.000
_cell.length_b   1.000
_cell.length_c   1.000
_cell.angle_alpha   90.00
_cell.angle_beta   90.00
_cell.angle_gamma   90.00
#
_symmetry.space_group_name_H-M   'P 1'
#
loop_
_entity.id
_entity.type
_entity.pdbx_description
1 polymer ?
#
loop_
_entity_poly.entity_id
_entity_poly.type
_entity_poly.pdbx_seq_one_letter_code
_entity_poly.pdbx_strand_id
1 'polypeptide(L)'
;MSGEHQWAKDILEDGFERVRESVEHVLLGLSPEHLLHRPGPSANSIAWIVWHLTRVEDDHIASLIDVFNGAEPPARGTHEAPEGQVWPEWAERFGLPYPVTATGYGHRPEDVAAFSAGDADLLREYHEAVHARVLEVVRSLRPEDLGRVVDRRWTPQVTAAVRLVSILNDATQHVGQAAYVRGLVLA
;
A
#
# COMPACT_ATOMS: atom_id res chain seq x y z
N MET A 1 7.58 30.15 5.49
CA MET A 1 8.04 28.99 4.71
C MET A 1 7.95 29.39 3.25
N SER A 2 9.05 29.38 2.50
CA SER A 2 9.03 29.77 1.08
C SER A 2 8.16 28.79 0.28
N GLY A 3 7.35 29.29 -0.65
CA GLY A 3 6.37 28.50 -1.41
C GLY A 3 6.94 27.40 -2.30
N GLU A 4 8.26 27.34 -2.48
CA GLU A 4 8.92 26.39 -3.39
C GLU A 4 8.93 24.94 -2.89
N HIS A 5 8.75 24.70 -1.59
CA HIS A 5 8.72 23.34 -1.02
C HIS A 5 7.31 22.77 -0.79
N GLN A 6 6.27 23.57 -1.04
CA GLN A 6 4.87 23.13 -0.87
C GLN A 6 4.42 22.22 -2.02
N TRP A 7 4.89 22.48 -3.24
CA TRP A 7 4.45 21.72 -4.43
C TRP A 7 4.78 20.23 -4.38
N ALA A 8 5.90 19.84 -3.76
CA ALA A 8 6.24 18.43 -3.63
C ALA A 8 5.22 17.69 -2.76
N LYS A 9 4.75 18.32 -1.68
CA LYS A 9 3.68 17.77 -0.85
C LYS A 9 2.36 17.75 -1.59
N ASP A 10 2.00 18.86 -2.23
CA ASP A 10 0.73 18.96 -2.98
C ASP A 10 0.64 17.89 -4.08
N ILE A 11 1.74 17.63 -4.79
CA ILE A 11 1.81 16.56 -5.81
C ILE A 11 1.68 15.17 -5.18
N LEU A 12 2.31 14.92 -4.03
CA LEU A 12 2.18 13.64 -3.34
C LEU A 12 0.76 13.44 -2.79
N GLU A 13 0.17 14.46 -2.16
CA GLU A 13 -1.20 14.42 -1.66
C GLU A 13 -2.20 14.16 -2.81
N ASP A 14 -2.10 14.89 -3.93
CA ASP A 14 -2.94 14.65 -5.12
C ASP A 14 -2.72 13.23 -5.69
N GLY A 15 -1.47 12.76 -5.74
CA GLY A 15 -1.14 11.42 -6.21
C GLY A 15 -1.81 10.32 -5.38
N PHE A 16 -1.68 10.37 -4.05
CA PHE A 16 -2.31 9.39 -3.16
C PHE A 16 -3.83 9.53 -3.12
N GLU A 17 -4.38 10.74 -3.21
CA GLU A 17 -5.83 10.94 -3.29
C GLU A 17 -6.42 10.28 -4.55
N ARG A 18 -5.73 10.37 -5.69
CA ARG A 18 -6.15 9.67 -6.92
C ARG A 18 -6.12 8.15 -6.77
N VAL A 19 -5.18 7.60 -6.01
CA VAL A 19 -5.14 6.17 -5.68
C VAL A 19 -6.37 5.81 -4.86
N ARG A 20 -6.67 6.56 -3.79
CA ARG A 20 -7.85 6.36 -2.94
C ARG A 20 -9.16 6.38 -3.73
N GLU A 21 -9.35 7.41 -4.56
CA GLU A 21 -10.50 7.52 -5.48
C GLU A 21 -10.60 6.33 -6.45
N SER A 22 -9.46 5.86 -6.96
CA SER A 22 -9.41 4.73 -7.90
C SER A 22 -9.76 3.41 -7.21
N VAL A 23 -9.30 3.20 -5.97
CA VAL A 23 -9.64 2.02 -5.17
C VAL A 23 -11.14 2.00 -4.86
N GLU A 24 -11.71 3.14 -4.45
CA GLU A 24 -13.16 3.27 -4.22
C GLU A 24 -13.95 2.89 -5.48
N HIS A 25 -13.56 3.43 -6.64
CA HIS A 25 -14.23 3.12 -7.91
C HIS A 25 -14.09 1.64 -8.31
N VAL A 26 -12.91 1.04 -8.11
CA VAL A 26 -12.68 -0.38 -8.41
C VAL A 26 -13.64 -1.27 -7.61
N LEU A 27 -13.85 -0.97 -6.33
CA LEU A 27 -14.67 -1.78 -5.43
C LEU A 27 -16.19 -1.57 -5.63
N LEU A 28 -16.58 -0.47 -6.29
CA LEU A 28 -17.98 -0.06 -6.41
C LEU A 28 -18.86 -1.12 -7.09
N GLY A 29 -19.83 -1.62 -6.32
CA GLY A 29 -20.87 -2.54 -6.80
C GLY A 29 -20.39 -3.97 -7.05
N LEU A 30 -19.21 -4.36 -6.58
CA LEU A 30 -18.70 -5.73 -6.74
C LEU A 30 -19.28 -6.67 -5.68
N SER A 31 -19.69 -7.86 -6.12
CA SER A 31 -20.07 -8.95 -5.22
C SER A 31 -18.82 -9.65 -4.67
N PRO A 32 -18.93 -10.45 -3.60
CA PRO A 32 -17.83 -11.29 -3.14
C PRO A 32 -17.27 -12.21 -4.23
N GLU A 33 -18.13 -12.72 -5.13
CA GLU A 33 -17.71 -13.53 -6.27
C GLU A 33 -16.84 -12.73 -7.25
N HIS A 34 -17.23 -11.52 -7.61
CA HIS A 34 -16.42 -10.65 -8.49
C HIS A 34 -15.08 -10.30 -7.83
N LEU A 35 -15.09 -10.00 -6.53
CA LEU A 35 -13.90 -9.62 -5.76
C LEU A 35 -12.87 -10.75 -5.68
N LEU A 36 -13.33 -11.98 -5.50
CA LEU A 36 -12.47 -13.17 -5.34
C LEU A 36 -12.18 -13.87 -6.68
N HIS A 37 -12.85 -13.49 -7.77
CA HIS A 37 -12.61 -14.06 -9.09
C HIS A 37 -11.17 -13.82 -9.55
N ARG A 38 -10.55 -14.88 -10.08
CA ARG A 38 -9.22 -14.86 -10.68
C ARG A 38 -9.36 -15.12 -12.19
N PRO A 39 -9.00 -14.15 -13.06
CA PRO A 39 -9.11 -14.32 -14.53
C PRO A 39 -8.30 -15.49 -15.10
N GLY A 40 -7.33 -15.99 -14.34
CA GLY A 40 -6.58 -17.19 -14.64
C GLY A 40 -5.90 -17.76 -13.39
N PRO A 41 -5.38 -18.99 -13.46
CA PRO A 41 -4.82 -19.71 -12.30
C PRO A 41 -3.56 -19.07 -11.71
N SER A 42 -2.94 -18.12 -12.43
CA SER A 42 -1.79 -17.33 -11.95
C SER A 42 -2.11 -15.84 -11.83
N ALA A 43 -3.33 -15.41 -12.13
CA ALA A 43 -3.75 -14.02 -11.99
C ALA A 43 -4.16 -13.74 -10.54
N ASN A 44 -4.05 -12.47 -10.14
CA ASN A 44 -4.53 -12.01 -8.84
C ASN A 44 -6.01 -11.62 -8.94
N SER A 45 -6.75 -11.82 -7.84
CA SER A 45 -8.13 -11.32 -7.72
C SER A 45 -8.13 -9.83 -7.35
N ILE A 46 -9.25 -9.14 -7.58
CA ILE A 46 -9.39 -7.72 -7.23
C ILE A 46 -9.16 -7.51 -5.73
N ALA A 47 -9.75 -8.37 -4.90
CA ALA A 47 -9.61 -8.28 -3.46
C ALA A 47 -8.16 -8.43 -2.99
N TRP A 48 -7.42 -9.39 -3.55
CA TRP A 48 -6.01 -9.57 -3.22
C TRP A 48 -5.18 -8.36 -3.66
N ILE A 49 -5.43 -7.82 -4.86
CA ILE A 49 -4.70 -6.66 -5.39
C ILE A 49 -4.91 -5.44 -4.49
N VAL A 50 -6.16 -5.14 -4.12
CA VAL A 50 -6.49 -3.99 -3.25
C VAL A 50 -5.93 -4.17 -1.84
N TRP A 51 -6.01 -5.38 -1.28
CA TRP A 51 -5.36 -5.67 -0.01
C TRP A 51 -3.83 -5.50 -0.09
N HIS A 52 -3.20 -6.04 -1.15
CA HIS A 52 -1.74 -5.99 -1.33
C HIS A 52 -1.22 -4.56 -1.42
N LEU A 53 -1.79 -3.74 -2.32
CA LEU A 53 -1.35 -2.35 -2.46
C LEU A 53 -1.52 -1.58 -1.14
N THR A 54 -2.62 -1.82 -0.43
CA THR A 54 -2.90 -1.17 0.86
C THR A 54 -1.92 -1.64 1.95
N ARG A 55 -1.54 -2.93 1.96
CA ARG A 55 -0.49 -3.45 2.86
C ARG A 55 0.88 -2.85 2.56
N VAL A 56 1.23 -2.65 1.28
CA VAL A 56 2.50 -2.02 0.88
C VAL A 56 2.55 -0.56 1.33
N GLU A 57 1.46 0.19 1.14
CA GLU A 57 1.34 1.55 1.66
C GLU A 57 1.52 1.59 3.18
N ASP A 58 0.74 0.80 3.93
CA ASP A 58 0.78 0.76 5.40
C ASP A 58 2.19 0.42 5.93
N ASP A 59 2.79 -0.66 5.43
CA ASP A 59 4.11 -1.12 5.83
C ASP A 59 5.20 -0.07 5.53
N HIS A 60 5.22 0.48 4.31
CA HIS A 60 6.30 1.36 3.91
C HIS A 60 6.16 2.77 4.51
N ILE A 61 4.94 3.25 4.75
CA ILE A 61 4.69 4.51 5.44
C ILE A 61 5.09 4.41 6.91
N ALA A 62 4.74 3.31 7.59
CA ALA A 62 5.18 3.04 8.95
C ALA A 62 6.73 3.02 9.04
N SER A 63 7.39 2.34 8.10
CA SER A 63 8.86 2.32 8.03
C SER A 63 9.50 3.70 7.87
N LEU A 64 8.87 4.61 7.11
CA LEU A 64 9.36 5.99 6.99
C LEU A 64 9.29 6.73 8.32
N ILE A 65 8.17 6.59 9.04
CA ILE A 65 7.95 7.24 10.33
C ILE A 65 8.96 6.77 11.36
N ASP A 66 9.22 5.46 11.44
CA ASP A 66 10.23 4.91 12.35
C ASP A 66 11.59 5.56 12.12
N VAL A 67 12.02 5.64 10.85
CA VAL A 67 13.27 6.32 10.49
C VAL A 67 13.20 7.80 10.88
N PHE A 68 12.12 8.50 10.58
CA PHE A 68 11.98 9.92 10.95
C PHE A 68 12.06 10.15 12.47
N ASN A 69 11.53 9.22 13.27
CA ASN A 69 11.58 9.20 14.73
C ASN A 69 12.94 8.77 15.31
N GLY A 70 13.91 8.42 14.46
CA GLY A 70 15.28 8.14 14.86
C GLY A 70 15.68 6.66 14.79
N ALA A 71 14.81 5.78 14.30
CA ALA A 71 15.20 4.40 14.03
C ALA A 71 16.27 4.34 12.92
N GLU A 72 17.13 3.34 13.00
CA GLU A 72 18.12 3.10 11.96
C GLU A 72 17.44 2.53 10.71
N PRO A 73 17.75 3.05 9.51
CA PRO A 73 17.27 2.48 8.26
C PRO A 73 17.64 1.00 8.12
N PRO A 74 16.74 0.14 7.62
CA PRO A 74 17.01 -1.27 7.43
C PRO A 74 18.24 -1.51 6.56
N ALA A 75 19.02 -2.53 6.94
CA ALA A 75 20.22 -2.98 6.26
C ALA A 75 20.06 -4.43 5.78
N ARG A 76 21.01 -4.95 5.00
CA ARG A 76 20.94 -6.34 4.53
C ARG A 76 20.92 -7.30 5.73
N GLY A 77 19.98 -8.25 5.70
CA GLY A 77 19.81 -9.23 6.77
C GLY A 77 18.92 -8.78 7.94
N THR A 78 18.41 -7.54 7.93
CA THR A 78 17.41 -7.07 8.90
C THR A 78 16.07 -6.88 8.18
N HIS A 79 15.02 -7.55 8.66
CA HIS A 79 13.64 -7.25 8.27
C HIS A 79 12.73 -7.51 9.46
N GLU A 80 12.49 -6.46 10.22
CA GLU A 80 11.43 -6.41 11.22
C GLU A 80 10.30 -5.58 10.63
N ALA A 81 9.06 -5.99 10.92
CA ALA A 81 7.90 -5.20 10.52
C ALA A 81 7.94 -3.88 11.31
N PRO A 82 7.83 -2.71 10.65
CA PRO A 82 7.86 -1.43 11.33
C PRO A 82 6.69 -1.29 12.28
N GLU A 83 6.92 -0.56 13.38
CA GLU A 83 5.86 -0.22 14.32
C GLU A 83 4.95 0.86 13.73
N GLY A 84 3.72 0.97 14.22
CA GLY A 84 2.80 2.04 13.80
C GLY A 84 2.06 1.80 12.47
N GLN A 85 2.10 0.57 11.95
CA GLN A 85 1.12 0.09 10.96
C GLN A 85 -0.29 0.08 11.58
N VAL A 86 -1.31 0.38 10.78
CA VAL A 86 -2.71 0.23 11.22
C VAL A 86 -3.20 -1.21 11.10
N TRP A 87 -2.59 -2.02 10.21
CA TRP A 87 -2.97 -3.41 9.93
C TRP A 87 -3.22 -4.33 11.14
N PRO A 88 -2.49 -4.25 12.27
CA PRO A 88 -2.78 -5.09 13.43
C PRO A 88 -4.24 -4.99 13.93
N GLU A 89 -4.90 -3.85 13.76
CA GLU A 89 -6.31 -3.64 14.12
C GLU A 89 -7.29 -4.28 13.11
N TRP A 90 -6.82 -4.62 11.92
CA TRP A 90 -7.61 -5.15 10.81
C TRP A 90 -7.38 -6.64 10.57
N ALA A 91 -6.22 -7.17 10.95
CA ALA A 91 -5.80 -8.53 10.62
C ALA A 91 -6.83 -9.60 11.01
N GLU A 92 -7.44 -9.49 12.19
CA GLU A 92 -8.48 -10.43 12.64
C GLU A 92 -9.75 -10.34 11.77
N ARG A 93 -10.18 -9.13 11.39
CA ARG A 93 -11.35 -8.91 10.52
C ARG A 93 -11.13 -9.50 9.12
N PHE A 94 -9.90 -9.47 8.62
CA PHE A 94 -9.53 -10.05 7.33
C PHE A 94 -9.41 -11.58 7.38
N GLY A 95 -9.02 -12.16 8.52
CA GLY A 95 -9.02 -13.61 8.73
C GLY A 95 -8.16 -14.41 7.74
N LEU A 96 -7.10 -13.79 7.21
CA LEU A 96 -6.28 -14.38 6.14
C LEU A 96 -5.33 -15.45 6.70
N PRO A 97 -5.02 -16.51 5.93
CA PRO A 97 -4.15 -17.61 6.37
C PRO A 97 -2.66 -17.26 6.24
N TYR A 98 -2.30 -16.00 6.49
CA TYR A 98 -0.93 -15.50 6.33
C TYR A 98 -0.36 -15.06 7.68
N PRO A 99 0.97 -15.02 7.83
CA PRO A 99 1.59 -14.31 8.94
C PRO A 99 1.06 -12.87 9.01
N VAL A 100 0.90 -12.32 10.23
CA VAL A 100 0.41 -10.94 10.41
C VAL A 100 1.30 -9.90 9.72
N THR A 101 2.58 -10.21 9.51
CA THR A 101 3.54 -9.34 8.82
C THR A 101 3.46 -9.42 7.30
N ALA A 102 2.61 -10.28 6.74
CA ALA A 102 2.51 -10.46 5.30
C ALA A 102 1.95 -9.21 4.62
N THR A 103 2.56 -8.86 3.48
CA THR A 103 2.08 -7.79 2.60
C THR A 103 1.53 -8.33 1.28
N GLY A 104 1.73 -9.62 0.98
CA GLY A 104 1.48 -10.20 -0.34
C GLY A 104 2.75 -10.28 -1.20
N TYR A 105 3.81 -9.55 -0.85
CA TYR A 105 5.07 -9.63 -1.58
C TYR A 105 5.66 -11.05 -1.51
N GLY A 106 5.99 -11.61 -2.68
CA GLY A 106 6.52 -12.97 -2.79
C GLY A 106 5.47 -14.09 -2.70
N HIS A 107 4.18 -13.76 -2.59
CA HIS A 107 3.11 -14.76 -2.66
C HIS A 107 3.12 -15.48 -4.01
N ARG A 108 2.94 -16.80 -3.97
CA ARG A 108 2.77 -17.67 -5.12
C ARG A 108 1.29 -17.75 -5.52
N PRO A 109 0.97 -18.28 -6.71
CA PRO A 109 -0.42 -18.44 -7.15
C PRO A 109 -1.30 -19.21 -6.16
N GLU A 110 -0.74 -20.15 -5.39
CA GLU A 110 -1.45 -20.90 -4.36
C GLU A 110 -1.78 -20.03 -3.14
N ASP A 111 -0.86 -19.16 -2.73
CA ASP A 111 -1.08 -18.22 -1.63
C ASP A 111 -2.18 -17.22 -2.01
N VAL A 112 -2.14 -16.70 -3.24
CA VAL A 112 -3.19 -15.82 -3.79
C VAL A 112 -4.54 -16.54 -3.86
N ALA A 113 -4.56 -17.83 -4.23
CA ALA A 113 -5.79 -18.64 -4.23
C ALA A 113 -6.41 -18.80 -2.84
N ALA A 114 -5.58 -18.76 -1.79
CA ALA A 114 -6.03 -18.88 -0.41
C ALA A 114 -6.61 -17.57 0.16
N PHE A 115 -6.55 -16.46 -0.58
CA PHE A 115 -7.14 -15.20 -0.17
C PHE A 115 -8.66 -15.28 -0.15
N SER A 116 -9.28 -14.96 0.98
CA SER A 116 -10.71 -15.19 1.22
C SER A 116 -11.52 -13.95 1.60
N ALA A 117 -10.88 -12.80 1.82
CA ALA A 117 -11.57 -11.57 2.22
C ALA A 117 -12.29 -10.90 1.04
N GLY A 118 -13.48 -11.41 0.70
CA GLY A 118 -14.32 -10.94 -0.41
C GLY A 118 -15.33 -9.85 -0.05
N ASP A 119 -14.99 -8.93 0.85
CA ASP A 119 -15.88 -7.86 1.31
C ASP A 119 -15.36 -6.50 0.83
N ALA A 120 -16.13 -5.83 -0.02
CA ALA A 120 -15.79 -4.53 -0.59
C ALA A 120 -15.65 -3.44 0.48
N ASP A 121 -16.53 -3.44 1.49
CA ASP A 121 -16.51 -2.44 2.55
C ASP A 121 -15.31 -2.65 3.46
N LEU A 122 -14.99 -3.91 3.79
CA LEU A 122 -13.77 -4.23 4.55
C LEU A 122 -12.50 -3.73 3.84
N LEU A 123 -12.37 -3.98 2.54
CA LEU A 123 -11.24 -3.53 1.74
C LEU A 123 -11.17 -2.00 1.67
N ARG A 124 -12.30 -1.35 1.42
CA ARG A 124 -12.43 0.11 1.34
C ARG A 124 -12.06 0.77 2.68
N GLU A 125 -12.66 0.32 3.77
CA GLU A 125 -12.42 0.90 5.09
C GLU A 125 -10.96 0.75 5.54
N TYR A 126 -10.33 -0.39 5.25
CA TYR A 126 -8.91 -0.58 5.52
C TYR A 126 -8.04 0.37 4.67
N HIS A 127 -8.35 0.52 3.39
CA HIS A 127 -7.63 1.45 2.52
C HIS A 127 -7.79 2.91 2.97
N GLU A 128 -9.00 3.33 3.39
CA GLU A 128 -9.23 4.67 3.94
C GLU A 128 -8.42 4.92 5.22
N ALA A 129 -8.31 3.93 6.11
CA ALA A 129 -7.50 4.04 7.32
C ALA A 129 -6.00 4.23 7.01
N VAL A 130 -5.48 3.48 6.02
CA VAL A 130 -4.09 3.62 5.56
C VAL A 130 -3.87 4.94 4.84
N HIS A 131 -4.78 5.36 3.96
CA HIS A 131 -4.71 6.64 3.26
C HIS A 131 -4.68 7.83 4.22
N ALA A 132 -5.48 7.79 5.29
CA ALA A 132 -5.42 8.81 6.34
C ALA A 132 -4.02 8.91 6.98
N ARG A 133 -3.37 7.77 7.22
CA ARG A 133 -1.99 7.71 7.73
C ARG A 133 -0.96 8.21 6.71
N VAL A 134 -1.12 7.87 5.43
CA VAL A 134 -0.31 8.39 4.33
C VAL A 134 -0.35 9.92 4.32
N LEU A 135 -1.54 10.51 4.34
CA LEU A 135 -1.71 11.96 4.30
C LEU A 135 -1.14 12.66 5.53
N GLU A 136 -1.27 12.06 6.73
CA GLU A 136 -0.64 12.58 7.94
C GLU A 136 0.88 12.70 7.77
N VAL A 137 1.52 11.64 7.25
CA VAL A 137 2.97 11.63 6.99
C VAL A 137 3.34 12.66 5.94
N VAL A 138 2.70 12.65 4.78
CA VAL A 138 3.02 13.59 3.68
C VAL A 138 2.91 15.04 4.14
N ARG A 139 1.86 15.38 4.89
CA ARG A 139 1.65 16.73 5.43
C ARG A 139 2.74 17.13 6.43
N SER A 140 3.19 16.17 7.24
CA SER A 140 4.22 16.39 8.26
C SER A 140 5.65 16.56 7.71
N LEU A 141 5.92 16.09 6.49
CA LEU A 141 7.27 16.09 5.90
C LEU A 141 7.91 17.48 5.93
N ARG A 142 9.20 17.57 6.25
CA ARG A 142 9.99 18.78 6.02
C ARG A 142 10.88 18.58 4.80
N PRO A 143 11.31 19.66 4.14
CA PRO A 143 12.18 19.58 2.97
C PRO A 143 13.42 18.71 3.19
N GLU A 144 14.03 18.82 4.36
CA GLU A 144 15.20 18.03 4.77
C GLU A 144 14.93 16.53 4.91
N ASP A 145 13.69 16.12 5.20
CA ASP A 145 13.33 14.72 5.42
C ASP A 145 13.38 13.92 4.09
N LEU A 146 13.08 14.57 2.95
CA LEU A 146 13.06 13.96 1.61
C LEU A 146 14.41 13.37 1.19
N GLY A 147 15.51 13.99 1.63
CA GLY A 147 16.87 13.54 1.34
C GLY A 147 17.39 12.46 2.29
N ARG A 148 16.68 12.16 3.37
CA ARG A 148 17.13 11.18 4.38
C ARG A 148 17.13 9.78 3.80
N VAL A 149 18.19 9.02 4.06
CA VAL A 149 18.26 7.59 3.71
C VAL A 149 17.30 6.82 4.61
N VAL A 150 16.42 6.03 3.99
CA VAL A 150 15.39 5.22 4.66
C VAL A 150 15.53 3.73 4.35
N ASP A 151 16.44 3.33 3.45
CA ASP A 151 16.78 1.93 3.24
C ASP A 151 18.21 1.79 2.70
N ARG A 152 19.05 1.07 3.45
CA ARG A 152 20.46 0.84 3.11
C ARG A 152 20.69 -0.50 2.38
N ARG A 153 19.64 -1.27 2.09
CA ARG A 153 19.74 -2.57 1.39
C ARG A 153 20.08 -2.44 -0.10
N TRP A 154 19.79 -1.29 -0.69
CA TRP A 154 19.91 -0.99 -2.12
C TRP A 154 21.15 -0.14 -2.46
N THR A 155 21.52 -0.13 -3.75
CA THR A 155 22.60 0.72 -4.28
C THR A 155 22.15 1.35 -5.60
N PRO A 156 21.98 2.69 -5.67
CA PRO A 156 22.14 3.66 -4.57
C PRO A 156 21.16 3.40 -3.41
N GLN A 157 21.50 3.88 -2.21
CA GLN A 157 20.63 3.76 -1.03
C GLN A 157 19.32 4.53 -1.27
N VAL A 158 18.22 4.03 -0.73
CA VAL A 158 16.90 4.62 -0.95
C VAL A 158 16.70 5.79 0.00
N THR A 159 16.35 6.95 -0.53
CA THR A 159 15.93 8.12 0.25
C THR A 159 14.42 8.13 0.47
N ALA A 160 13.93 8.94 1.40
CA ALA A 160 12.51 9.12 1.63
C ALA A 160 11.75 9.53 0.36
N ALA A 161 12.31 10.46 -0.44
CA ALA A 161 11.72 10.86 -1.71
C ALA A 161 11.57 9.68 -2.69
N VAL A 162 12.62 8.86 -2.84
CA VAL A 162 12.57 7.68 -3.71
C VAL A 162 11.55 6.68 -3.18
N ARG A 163 11.50 6.46 -1.86
CA ARG A 163 10.54 5.55 -1.22
C ARG A 163 9.10 6.01 -1.45
N LEU A 164 8.77 7.28 -1.23
CA LEU A 164 7.43 7.84 -1.46
C LEU A 164 6.96 7.67 -2.90
N VAL A 165 7.83 7.98 -3.88
CA VAL A 165 7.55 7.74 -5.30
C VAL A 165 7.38 6.24 -5.58
N SER A 166 8.17 5.38 -4.94
CA SER A 166 8.06 3.92 -5.13
C SER A 166 6.70 3.40 -4.65
N ILE A 167 6.24 3.85 -3.47
CA ILE A 167 4.93 3.49 -2.92
C ILE A 167 3.81 3.95 -3.84
N LEU A 168 3.83 5.22 -4.26
CA LEU A 168 2.82 5.76 -5.16
C LEU A 168 2.78 5.05 -6.52
N ASN A 169 3.95 4.73 -7.08
CA ASN A 169 4.03 3.96 -8.33
C ASN A 169 3.47 2.53 -8.15
N ASP A 170 3.80 1.84 -7.07
CA ASP A 170 3.27 0.51 -6.76
C ASP A 170 1.73 0.53 -6.69
N ALA A 171 1.18 1.45 -5.91
CA ALA A 171 -0.26 1.58 -5.72
C ALA A 171 -1.00 1.94 -7.03
N THR A 172 -0.49 2.89 -7.82
CA THR A 172 -1.06 3.25 -9.11
C THR A 172 -1.02 2.11 -10.13
N GLN A 173 0.06 1.32 -10.15
CA GLN A 173 0.13 0.13 -11.01
C GLN A 173 -0.89 -0.94 -10.58
N HIS A 174 -0.98 -1.22 -9.29
CA HIS A 174 -1.89 -2.26 -8.78
C HIS A 174 -3.36 -1.87 -8.88
N VAL A 175 -3.74 -0.62 -8.59
CA VAL A 175 -5.14 -0.19 -8.80
C VAL A 175 -5.52 -0.23 -10.29
N GLY A 176 -4.57 0.05 -11.20
CA GLY A 176 -4.76 -0.15 -12.64
C GLY A 176 -4.98 -1.62 -13.03
N GLN A 177 -4.25 -2.55 -12.42
CA GLN A 177 -4.46 -3.99 -12.60
C GLN A 177 -5.85 -4.41 -12.10
N ALA A 178 -6.25 -3.95 -10.92
CA ALA A 178 -7.58 -4.22 -10.37
C ALA A 178 -8.70 -3.66 -11.26
N ALA A 179 -8.53 -2.45 -11.82
CA ALA A 179 -9.47 -1.87 -12.78
C ALA A 179 -9.56 -2.70 -14.08
N TYR A 180 -8.45 -3.25 -14.56
CA TYR A 180 -8.45 -4.16 -15.70
C TYR A 180 -9.22 -5.45 -15.40
N VAL A 181 -8.95 -6.09 -14.25
CA VAL A 181 -9.68 -7.30 -13.82
C VAL A 181 -11.17 -7.00 -13.63
N ARG A 182 -11.52 -5.84 -13.06
CA ARG A 182 -12.91 -5.38 -12.94
C ARG A 182 -13.62 -5.37 -14.29
N GLY A 183 -12.97 -4.88 -15.33
CA GLY A 183 -13.52 -4.88 -16.69
C GLY A 183 -13.78 -6.29 -17.23
N LEU A 184 -12.94 -7.27 -16.86
CA LEU A 184 -13.11 -8.67 -17.28
C LEU A 184 -14.25 -9.39 -16.55
N VAL A 185 -14.44 -9.13 -15.25
CA VAL A 185 -15.44 -9.84 -14.44
C VAL A 185 -16.86 -9.30 -14.61
N LEU A 186 -17.00 -8.07 -15.13
CA LEU A 186 -18.30 -7.44 -15.41
C LEU A 186 -18.70 -7.50 -16.89
N ALA A 187 -17.86 -8.06 -17.76
CA ALA A 187 -18.13 -8.24 -19.18
C ALA A 187 -19.09 -9.42 -19.42
#